data_AF-A0A915CL87-F1
#
_entry.id   AF-A0A915CL87-F1
#
_cell.length_a   1.000
_cell.length_b   1.000
_cell.length_c   1.000
_cell.angle_alpha   90.00
_cell.angle_beta   90.00
_cell.angle_gamma   90.00
#
_symmetry.space_group_name_H-M   'P 1'
#
loop_
_entity.id
_entity.type
_entity.pdbx_description
1 polymer ?
#
loop_
_entity_poly.entity_id
_entity_poly.type
_entity_poly.pdbx_seq_one_letter_code
_entity_poly.pdbx_strand_id
1 'polypeptide(L)'
;MNMPNSSWISLFSNNDYSRYISQGQIRVPNGFYHGPWKQIVELIRKYRVHYKQLVMFTGPVYDYDNDGLADDLAKMYGFKENSSQDNPLINLPSPPPPTHIFVMLMRCRGPSKWHSSLRSCDNTERTATLSFVLPLVEKDINCLFPIEYLFRHTTRVRDIELLTNLEWFTDSKRYSPETALRLRTHINDQLWQMETGKSHTT
;
A
#
# COMPACT_ATOMS: atom_id res chain seq x y z
N MET A 1 -12.60 14.89 13.96
CA MET A 1 -13.64 15.07 12.92
C MET A 1 -14.45 13.78 12.79
N ASN A 2 -15.76 13.82 13.05
CA ASN A 2 -16.63 12.69 12.68
C ASN A 2 -16.71 12.65 11.15
N MET A 3 -16.46 11.50 10.53
CA MET A 3 -16.77 11.26 9.11
C MET A 3 -18.22 10.78 9.03
N PRO A 4 -19.20 11.64 8.71
CA PRO A 4 -20.62 11.27 8.76
C PRO A 4 -20.99 10.22 7.70
N ASN A 5 -20.17 10.06 6.65
CA ASN A 5 -20.36 9.11 5.56
C ASN A 5 -19.11 8.23 5.38
N SER A 6 -18.88 7.30 6.30
CA SER A 6 -17.69 6.44 6.33
C SER A 6 -18.02 4.95 6.28
N SER A 7 -17.16 4.17 5.65
CA SER A 7 -17.18 2.70 5.67
C SER A 7 -15.94 2.15 6.35
N TRP A 8 -16.08 0.95 6.91
CA TRP A 8 -14.93 0.19 7.41
C TRP A 8 -14.31 -0.63 6.28
N ILE A 9 -12.98 -0.64 6.22
CA ILE A 9 -12.22 -1.57 5.40
C ILE A 9 -11.25 -2.36 6.28
N SER A 10 -10.85 -3.52 5.79
CA SER A 10 -9.74 -4.27 6.37
C SER A 10 -8.46 -3.98 5.61
N LEU A 11 -7.38 -3.77 6.35
CA LEU A 11 -6.02 -3.72 5.81
C LEU A 11 -5.47 -5.12 5.49
N PHE A 12 -6.24 -6.18 5.70
CA PHE A 12 -5.88 -7.53 5.29
C PHE A 12 -6.68 -7.96 4.05
N SER A 13 -6.13 -8.93 3.32
CA SER A 13 -6.82 -9.50 2.16
C SER A 13 -8.15 -10.15 2.57
N ASN A 14 -9.14 -10.13 1.68
CA ASN A 14 -10.47 -10.68 1.93
C ASN A 14 -10.49 -12.19 2.26
N ASN A 15 -9.43 -12.93 1.93
CA ASN A 15 -9.28 -14.36 2.22
C ASN A 15 -8.37 -14.64 3.43
N ASP A 16 -7.93 -13.62 4.15
CA ASP A 16 -7.15 -13.76 5.37
C ASP A 16 -8.08 -13.75 6.60
N TYR A 17 -7.86 -14.68 7.55
CA TYR A 17 -8.59 -14.70 8.81
C TYR A 17 -8.35 -13.43 9.65
N SER A 18 -7.19 -12.81 9.47
CA SER A 18 -6.78 -11.57 10.14
C SER A 18 -7.67 -10.38 9.77
N ARG A 19 -8.50 -10.49 8.72
CA ARG A 19 -9.40 -9.41 8.28
C ARG A 19 -10.41 -8.95 9.34
N TYR A 20 -10.69 -9.81 10.32
CA TYR A 20 -11.61 -9.53 11.43
C TYR A 20 -10.91 -8.92 12.65
N ILE A 21 -9.59 -8.76 12.64
CA ILE A 21 -8.84 -8.09 13.69
C ILE A 21 -9.18 -6.60 13.65
N SER A 22 -9.72 -6.07 14.75
CA SER A 22 -10.18 -4.68 14.83
C SER A 22 -9.05 -3.67 14.61
N GLN A 23 -7.83 -3.96 15.09
CA GLN A 23 -6.64 -3.11 14.87
C GLN A 23 -6.22 -3.04 13.39
N GLY A 24 -6.63 -4.02 12.57
CA GLY A 24 -6.41 -4.01 11.12
C GLY A 24 -7.55 -3.38 10.34
N GLN A 25 -8.51 -2.73 11.00
CA GLN A 25 -9.64 -2.08 10.36
C GLN A 25 -9.53 -0.57 10.51
N ILE A 26 -9.83 0.16 9.44
CA ILE A 26 -9.82 1.62 9.44
C ILE A 26 -11.10 2.15 8.80
N ARG A 27 -11.53 3.34 9.25
CA ARG A 27 -12.63 4.07 8.61
C ARG A 27 -12.09 4.88 7.44
N VAL A 28 -12.80 4.79 6.33
CA VAL A 28 -12.50 5.54 5.11
C VAL A 28 -13.76 6.24 4.60
N PRO A 29 -13.63 7.30 3.80
CA PRO A 29 -14.77 7.92 3.12
C PRO A 29 -15.54 6.91 2.26
N ASN A 30 -16.86 7.06 2.16
CA ASN A 30 -17.70 6.16 1.37
C ASN A 30 -17.37 6.22 -0.12
N GLY A 31 -16.96 7.38 -0.65
CA GLY A 31 -16.49 7.47 -2.03
C GLY A 31 -15.23 6.66 -2.29
N PHE A 32 -14.27 6.70 -1.36
CA PHE A 32 -13.07 5.87 -1.41
C PHE A 32 -13.44 4.37 -1.39
N TYR A 33 -14.35 3.98 -0.48
CA TYR A 33 -14.80 2.60 -0.33
C TYR A 33 -15.44 2.04 -1.61
N HIS A 34 -16.40 2.77 -2.19
CA HIS A 34 -17.12 2.31 -3.39
C HIS A 34 -16.32 2.49 -4.69
N GLY A 35 -15.29 3.35 -4.67
CA GLY A 35 -14.42 3.64 -5.80
C GLY A 35 -13.04 2.94 -5.67
N PRO A 36 -11.94 3.68 -5.41
CA PRO A 36 -10.57 3.16 -5.41
C PRO A 36 -10.37 1.85 -4.64
N TRP A 37 -10.97 1.71 -3.46
CA TRP A 37 -10.81 0.50 -2.65
C TRP A 37 -11.44 -0.74 -3.31
N LYS A 38 -12.67 -0.61 -3.81
CA LYS A 38 -13.32 -1.69 -4.56
C LYS A 38 -12.49 -2.10 -5.78
N GLN A 39 -11.94 -1.12 -6.50
CA GLN A 39 -11.14 -1.35 -7.70
C GLN A 39 -9.84 -2.09 -7.40
N ILE A 40 -9.08 -1.67 -6.37
CA ILE A 40 -7.82 -2.34 -6.01
C ILE A 40 -8.07 -3.77 -5.51
N VAL A 41 -9.14 -4.00 -4.74
CA VAL A 41 -9.54 -5.33 -4.27
C VAL A 41 -9.90 -6.24 -5.47
N GLU A 42 -10.63 -5.73 -6.46
CA GLU A 42 -10.95 -6.48 -7.67
C GLU A 42 -9.69 -6.81 -8.51
N LEU A 43 -8.75 -5.88 -8.62
CA LEU A 43 -7.48 -6.09 -9.31
C LEU A 43 -6.64 -7.17 -8.61
N ILE A 44 -6.49 -7.09 -7.29
CA ILE A 44 -5.78 -8.09 -6.47
C ILE A 44 -6.42 -9.46 -6.64
N ARG A 45 -7.76 -9.54 -6.68
CA ARG A 45 -8.47 -10.81 -6.93
C ARG A 45 -8.10 -11.40 -8.30
N LYS A 46 -8.06 -10.58 -9.36
CA LYS A 46 -7.66 -11.02 -10.71
C LYS A 46 -6.20 -11.51 -10.72
N TYR A 47 -5.30 -10.74 -10.13
CA TYR A 47 -3.89 -11.13 -10.00
C TYR A 47 -3.70 -12.41 -9.21
N ARG A 48 -4.45 -12.62 -8.12
CA ARG A 48 -4.36 -13.86 -7.35
C ARG A 48 -4.82 -15.07 -8.17
N VAL A 49 -5.90 -14.95 -8.94
CA VAL A 49 -6.36 -16.04 -9.82
C VAL A 49 -5.29 -16.42 -10.85
N HIS A 50 -4.62 -15.41 -11.41
CA HIS A 50 -3.63 -15.59 -12.46
C HIS A 50 -2.26 -16.02 -11.93
N TYR A 51 -1.66 -15.28 -11.00
CA TYR A 51 -0.32 -15.55 -10.43
C TYR A 51 -0.31 -16.52 -9.25
N LYS A 52 -1.48 -16.98 -8.80
CA LYS A 52 -1.71 -17.91 -7.67
C LYS A 52 -1.37 -17.31 -6.30
N GLN A 53 -0.09 -17.06 -6.05
CA GLN A 53 0.40 -16.60 -4.76
C GLN A 53 0.97 -15.19 -4.88
N LEU A 54 0.53 -14.33 -3.96
CA LEU A 54 0.90 -12.93 -3.82
C LEU A 54 1.09 -12.64 -2.34
N VAL A 55 2.01 -11.75 -2.01
CA VAL A 55 2.09 -11.14 -0.68
C VAL A 55 1.58 -9.71 -0.80
N MET A 56 0.76 -9.30 0.16
CA MET A 56 0.18 -7.96 0.23
C MET A 56 0.61 -7.32 1.54
N PHE A 57 1.11 -6.10 1.45
CA PHE A 57 1.37 -5.21 2.57
C PHE A 57 0.50 -3.97 2.40
N THR A 58 -0.09 -3.52 3.49
CA THR A 58 -1.11 -2.47 3.45
C THR A 58 -1.11 -1.72 4.75
N GLY A 59 -1.31 -0.42 4.68
CA GLY A 59 -1.31 0.40 5.88
C GLY A 59 -1.71 1.86 5.63
N PRO A 60 -2.01 2.58 6.72
CA PRO A 60 -2.29 4.00 6.68
C PRO A 60 -1.04 4.82 6.36
N VAL A 61 -1.24 5.99 5.75
CA VAL A 61 -0.22 7.02 5.51
C VAL A 61 -0.75 8.33 6.09
N TYR A 62 0.13 9.07 6.75
CA TYR A 62 -0.14 10.39 7.32
C TYR A 62 0.88 11.36 6.73
N ASP A 63 0.38 12.21 5.85
CA ASP A 63 1.12 13.24 5.10
C ASP A 63 0.14 14.39 4.86
N TYR A 64 -0.04 15.24 5.87
CA TYR A 64 -0.99 16.34 5.91
C TYR A 64 -0.43 17.61 5.29
N ASP A 65 0.90 17.81 5.34
CA ASP A 65 1.58 18.94 4.71
C ASP A 65 1.95 18.66 3.24
N ASN A 66 1.80 17.42 2.76
CA ASN A 66 2.04 16.97 1.39
C ASN A 66 3.51 17.09 0.99
N ASP A 67 4.44 16.92 1.94
CA ASP A 67 5.89 16.93 1.69
C ASP A 67 6.42 15.56 1.23
N GLY A 68 5.57 14.53 1.24
CA GLY A 68 5.93 13.17 0.83
C GLY A 68 6.73 12.39 1.87
N LEU A 69 6.82 12.90 3.10
CA LEU A 69 7.45 12.28 4.25
C LEU A 69 6.38 11.93 5.30
N ALA A 70 6.70 10.98 6.17
CA ALA A 70 5.80 10.63 7.27
C ALA A 70 5.69 11.80 8.27
N ASP A 71 4.46 12.19 8.58
CA ASP A 71 4.20 13.17 9.63
C ASP A 71 4.57 12.66 11.02
N ASP A 72 5.13 13.55 11.84
CA ASP A 72 5.18 13.34 13.29
C ASP A 72 3.83 13.70 13.95
N LEU A 73 3.74 13.54 15.27
CA LEU A 73 2.52 13.89 16.00
C LEU A 73 2.20 15.39 15.85
N ALA A 74 3.19 16.28 15.87
CA ALA A 74 2.91 17.71 15.78
C ALA A 74 2.25 18.07 14.46
N LYS A 75 2.80 17.61 13.34
CA LYS A 75 2.23 17.79 12.00
C LYS A 75 0.84 17.16 11.87
N MET A 76 0.69 15.92 12.34
CA MET A 76 -0.58 15.19 12.29
C MET A 76 -1.72 15.95 13.00
N TYR A 77 -1.46 16.54 14.18
CA TYR A 77 -2.46 17.33 14.90
C TYR A 77 -2.50 18.82 14.52
N GLY A 78 -1.67 19.25 13.56
CA GLY A 78 -1.61 20.64 13.10
C GLY A 78 -1.03 21.61 14.13
N PHE A 79 -0.18 21.15 15.04
CA PHE A 79 0.53 22.00 15.97
C PHE A 79 1.60 22.81 15.23
N LYS A 80 1.74 24.09 15.59
CA LYS A 80 2.78 24.96 15.03
C LYS A 80 4.08 24.71 15.79
N GLU A 81 5.20 24.56 15.08
CA GLU A 81 6.53 24.30 15.69
C GLU A 81 6.96 25.35 16.75
N ASN A 82 6.31 26.52 16.78
CA ASN A 82 6.69 27.66 17.60
C ASN A 82 5.69 27.95 18.74
N SER A 83 4.70 27.08 18.98
CA SER A 83 3.80 27.27 20.12
C SER A 83 4.50 26.78 21.40
N SER A 84 4.86 27.73 22.27
CA SER A 84 5.41 27.54 23.61
C SER A 84 4.39 26.90 24.58
N GLN A 85 3.73 25.83 24.15
CA GLN A 85 2.69 25.16 24.92
C GLN A 85 3.35 24.00 25.68
N ASP A 86 3.24 24.04 27.01
CA ASP A 86 3.72 23.02 27.92
C ASP A 86 3.27 21.62 27.45
N ASN A 87 4.24 20.82 27.02
CA ASN A 87 4.14 19.40 26.64
C ASN A 87 2.82 19.02 25.91
N PRO A 88 2.69 19.28 24.59
CA PRO A 88 1.47 19.04 23.81
C PRO A 88 1.07 17.56 23.68
N LEU A 89 1.85 16.64 24.28
CA LEU A 89 1.62 15.20 24.26
C LEU A 89 0.71 14.67 25.39
N ILE A 90 0.35 15.51 26.36
CA ILE A 90 -0.53 15.12 27.48
C ILE A 90 -1.99 15.36 27.06
N ASN A 91 -2.79 14.29 26.96
CA ASN A 91 -4.22 14.29 26.54
C ASN A 91 -4.49 14.59 25.06
N LEU A 92 -3.73 14.01 24.14
CA LEU A 92 -4.08 14.04 22.72
C LEU A 92 -5.43 13.34 22.46
N PRO A 93 -6.31 13.94 21.63
CA PRO A 93 -7.49 13.23 21.14
C PRO A 93 -7.06 12.03 20.30
N SER A 94 -8.02 11.19 19.89
CA SER A 94 -7.73 10.12 18.92
C SER A 94 -7.01 10.69 17.68
N PRO A 95 -6.00 10.00 17.12
CA PRO A 95 -5.31 10.48 15.94
C PRO A 95 -6.31 10.77 14.81
N PRO A 96 -6.08 11.84 14.04
CA PRO A 96 -6.90 12.14 12.89
C PRO A 96 -6.84 10.99 11.89
N PRO A 97 -7.78 10.92 10.92
CA PRO A 97 -7.75 9.86 9.93
C PRO A 97 -6.45 9.90 9.10
N PRO A 98 -6.02 8.78 8.49
CA PRO A 98 -4.95 8.81 7.51
C PRO A 98 -5.31 9.69 6.30
N THR A 99 -4.31 10.26 5.64
CA THR A 99 -4.49 11.00 4.38
C THR A 99 -4.53 10.05 3.19
N HIS A 100 -3.77 8.96 3.24
CA HIS A 100 -3.70 7.93 2.20
C HIS A 100 -3.68 6.52 2.79
N ILE A 101 -3.82 5.52 1.92
CA ILE A 101 -3.48 4.13 2.20
C ILE A 101 -2.45 3.67 1.18
N PHE A 102 -1.41 3.00 1.64
CA PHE A 102 -0.54 2.27 0.73
C PHE A 102 -1.00 0.84 0.55
N VAL A 103 -0.81 0.30 -0.66
CA VAL A 103 -0.97 -1.12 -0.98
C VAL A 103 0.28 -1.55 -1.75
N MET A 104 1.06 -2.48 -1.21
CA MET A 104 2.19 -3.08 -1.90
C MET A 104 1.93 -4.56 -2.14
N LEU A 105 2.03 -4.96 -3.40
CA LEU A 105 1.96 -6.35 -3.83
C LEU A 105 3.36 -6.84 -4.18
N MET A 106 3.63 -8.09 -3.83
CA MET A 106 4.87 -8.78 -4.18
C MET A 106 4.57 -10.14 -4.79
N ARG A 107 5.32 -10.51 -5.83
CA ARG A 107 5.27 -11.82 -6.48
C ARG A 107 6.64 -12.30 -6.95
N CYS A 108 6.73 -13.59 -7.26
CA CYS A 108 7.87 -14.18 -7.94
C CYS A 108 7.62 -14.28 -9.45
N ARG A 109 8.56 -13.81 -10.28
CA ARG A 109 8.49 -13.87 -11.75
C ARG A 109 9.05 -15.18 -12.28
N GLY A 110 8.49 -15.63 -13.41
CA GLY A 110 8.97 -16.80 -14.15
C GLY A 110 8.86 -18.10 -13.34
N PRO A 111 9.79 -19.04 -13.50
CA PRO A 111 9.74 -20.34 -12.81
C PRO A 111 10.15 -20.26 -11.32
N SER A 112 10.39 -19.05 -10.77
CA SER A 112 10.80 -18.91 -9.38
C SER A 112 9.70 -19.33 -8.44
N LYS A 113 10.03 -20.25 -7.52
CA LYS A 113 9.15 -20.66 -6.44
C LYS A 113 9.20 -19.65 -5.28
N TRP A 114 8.17 -19.73 -4.45
CA TRP A 114 8.15 -19.07 -3.15
C TRP A 114 9.01 -19.84 -2.16
N HIS A 115 9.73 -19.11 -1.34
CA HIS A 115 10.45 -19.67 -0.22
C HIS A 115 9.50 -20.31 0.80
N SER A 116 10.03 -21.22 1.62
CA SER A 116 9.26 -21.92 2.67
C SER A 116 8.56 -20.98 3.64
N SER A 117 9.12 -19.80 3.89
CA SER A 117 8.50 -18.75 4.70
C SER A 117 7.31 -18.07 4.04
N LEU A 118 7.05 -18.32 2.75
CA LEU A 118 6.00 -17.74 1.91
C LEU A 118 6.03 -16.20 1.81
N ARG A 119 7.12 -15.57 2.27
CA ARG A 119 7.30 -14.10 2.34
C ARG A 119 8.39 -13.57 1.40
N SER A 120 9.02 -14.43 0.61
CA SER A 120 10.06 -14.06 -0.36
C SER A 120 10.17 -15.11 -1.46
N CYS A 121 10.78 -14.74 -2.59
CA CYS A 121 11.09 -15.67 -3.68
C CYS A 121 12.39 -16.41 -3.40
N ASP A 122 12.48 -17.71 -3.71
CA ASP A 122 13.73 -18.47 -3.55
C ASP A 122 14.91 -17.77 -4.23
N ASN A 123 14.69 -17.36 -5.47
CA ASN A 123 15.55 -16.43 -6.19
C ASN A 123 15.01 -15.00 -6.01
N THR A 124 15.67 -14.21 -5.16
CA THR A 124 15.24 -12.85 -4.85
C THR A 124 15.33 -11.89 -6.03
N GLU A 125 16.19 -12.14 -7.02
CA GLU A 125 16.24 -11.35 -8.26
C GLU A 125 14.95 -11.46 -9.09
N ARG A 126 14.19 -12.55 -8.91
CA ARG A 126 12.90 -12.76 -9.57
C ARG A 126 11.76 -12.08 -8.83
N THR A 127 12.01 -11.42 -7.70
CA THR A 127 10.99 -10.66 -6.97
C THR A 127 10.51 -9.49 -7.84
N ALA A 128 9.20 -9.26 -7.82
CA ALA A 128 8.57 -8.11 -8.44
C ALA A 128 7.58 -7.48 -7.48
N THR A 129 7.59 -6.15 -7.45
CA THR A 129 6.72 -5.32 -6.63
C THR A 129 5.79 -4.49 -7.50
N LEU A 130 4.59 -4.25 -7.02
CA LEU A 130 3.64 -3.29 -7.58
C LEU A 130 2.95 -2.61 -6.41
N SER A 131 3.14 -1.31 -6.31
CA SER A 131 2.76 -0.53 -5.14
C SER A 131 1.90 0.65 -5.53
N PHE A 132 1.02 1.04 -4.61
CA PHE A 132 0.06 2.13 -4.77
C PHE A 132 0.04 2.98 -3.49
N VAL A 133 -0.16 4.28 -3.63
CA VAL A 133 -0.56 5.18 -2.54
C VAL A 133 -1.84 5.87 -2.97
N LEU A 134 -2.94 5.54 -2.31
CA LEU A 134 -4.29 5.95 -2.70
C LEU A 134 -4.83 7.00 -1.72
N PRO A 135 -5.26 8.18 -2.20
CA PRO A 135 -5.76 9.25 -1.34
C PRO A 135 -7.14 8.90 -0.76
N LEU A 136 -7.34 9.21 0.51
CA LEU A 136 -8.62 9.00 1.21
C LEU A 136 -9.55 10.20 1.02
N VAL A 137 -10.17 10.27 -0.16
CA VAL A 137 -11.11 11.34 -0.54
C VAL A 137 -12.52 10.82 -0.77
N GLU A 138 -13.53 11.66 -0.49
CA GLU A 138 -14.96 11.31 -0.72
C GLU A 138 -15.35 11.39 -2.19
N LYS A 139 -14.70 12.23 -2.98
CA LYS A 139 -14.96 12.34 -4.41
C LYS A 139 -13.65 12.41 -5.16
N ASP A 140 -13.46 11.45 -6.05
CA ASP A 140 -12.44 11.57 -7.09
C ASP A 140 -12.91 12.62 -8.11
N ILE A 141 -12.11 13.68 -8.28
CA ILE A 141 -12.40 14.78 -9.21
C ILE A 141 -11.66 14.61 -10.55
N ASN A 142 -10.89 13.53 -10.70
CA ASN A 142 -9.91 13.39 -11.76
C ASN A 142 -10.53 12.85 -13.06
N CYS A 143 -11.82 12.51 -13.05
CA CYS A 143 -12.60 11.95 -14.17
C CYS A 143 -11.96 10.74 -14.87
N LEU A 144 -11.02 10.06 -14.21
CA LEU A 144 -10.28 8.93 -14.77
C LEU A 144 -11.12 7.65 -14.74
N PHE A 145 -10.87 6.77 -15.71
CA PHE A 145 -11.41 5.41 -15.62
C PHE A 145 -10.75 4.66 -14.45
N PRO A 146 -11.46 3.72 -13.80
CA PRO A 146 -10.96 2.96 -12.64
C PRO A 146 -9.52 2.43 -12.74
N ILE A 147 -9.19 1.74 -13.84
CA ILE A 147 -7.86 1.14 -14.02
C ILE A 147 -6.79 2.22 -14.25
N GLU A 148 -7.14 3.27 -14.97
CA GLU A 148 -6.25 4.41 -15.19
C GLU A 148 -5.97 5.14 -13.87
N TYR A 149 -7.00 5.35 -13.04
CA TYR A 149 -6.85 5.92 -11.70
C TYR A 149 -5.83 5.13 -10.87
N LEU A 150 -5.98 3.80 -10.78
CA LEU A 150 -5.03 2.96 -10.05
C LEU A 150 -3.62 3.05 -10.62
N PHE A 151 -3.48 3.05 -11.95
CA PHE A 151 -2.18 3.15 -12.59
C PHE A 151 -1.48 4.49 -12.29
N ARG A 152 -2.23 5.60 -12.31
CA ARG A 152 -1.72 6.95 -12.01
C ARG A 152 -1.28 7.12 -10.55
N HIS A 153 -1.78 6.26 -9.66
CA HIS A 153 -1.38 6.20 -8.26
C HIS A 153 -0.39 5.07 -7.95
N THR A 154 0.22 4.45 -8.98
CA THR A 154 1.36 3.57 -8.74
C THR A 154 2.53 4.37 -8.18
N THR A 155 3.29 3.74 -7.27
CA THR A 155 4.42 4.39 -6.61
C THR A 155 5.58 3.39 -6.47
N ARG A 156 6.78 3.90 -6.18
CA ARG A 156 7.92 3.05 -5.80
C ARG A 156 7.73 2.57 -4.37
N VAL A 157 8.35 1.44 -4.02
CA VAL A 157 8.42 1.02 -2.62
C VAL A 157 9.11 2.09 -1.76
N ARG A 158 10.14 2.77 -2.31
CA ARG A 158 10.84 3.85 -1.63
C ARG A 158 9.93 5.02 -1.24
N ASP A 159 8.92 5.34 -2.04
CA ASP A 159 7.99 6.43 -1.71
C ASP A 159 7.15 6.05 -0.48
N ILE A 160 6.69 4.79 -0.40
CA ILE A 160 5.99 4.28 0.78
C ILE A 160 6.90 4.32 2.01
N GLU A 161 8.19 3.97 1.87
CA GLU A 161 9.14 4.07 2.99
C GLU A 161 9.27 5.49 3.52
N LEU A 162 9.36 6.49 2.64
CA LEU A 162 9.40 7.90 3.02
C LEU A 162 8.12 8.33 3.74
N LEU A 163 6.96 7.96 3.19
CA LEU A 163 5.63 8.27 3.72
C LEU A 163 5.26 7.55 5.02
N THR A 164 6.00 6.51 5.42
CA THR A 164 5.65 5.67 6.58
C THR A 164 6.78 5.45 7.57
N ASN A 165 8.01 5.88 7.25
CA ASN A 165 9.23 5.52 7.98
C ASN A 165 9.46 4.00 8.14
N LEU A 166 8.76 3.16 7.35
CA LEU A 166 9.04 1.73 7.27
C LEU A 166 10.17 1.46 6.27
N GLU A 167 10.75 0.27 6.33
CA GLU A 167 11.78 -0.16 5.39
C GLU A 167 11.53 -1.60 4.91
N TRP A 168 11.72 -1.84 3.61
CA TRP A 168 11.59 -3.16 3.00
C TRP A 168 12.91 -3.69 2.47
N PHE A 169 12.99 -5.02 2.35
CA PHE A 169 14.15 -5.75 1.80
C PHE A 169 15.45 -5.53 2.59
N THR A 170 15.34 -5.40 3.92
CA THR A 170 16.45 -5.11 4.84
C THR A 170 17.29 -6.33 5.23
N ASP A 171 16.78 -7.55 5.00
CA ASP A 171 17.53 -8.79 5.28
C ASP A 171 18.65 -8.98 4.25
N SER A 172 19.85 -8.54 4.63
CA SER A 172 21.05 -8.61 3.79
C SER A 172 21.54 -10.03 3.49
N LYS A 173 21.06 -11.05 4.24
CA LYS A 173 21.32 -12.46 3.91
C LYS A 173 20.43 -12.94 2.76
N ARG A 174 19.33 -12.25 2.51
CA ARG A 174 18.30 -12.62 1.53
C ARG A 174 18.38 -11.77 0.27
N TYR A 175 18.59 -10.47 0.42
CA TYR A 175 18.65 -9.50 -0.67
C TYR A 175 20.05 -8.88 -0.72
N SER A 176 20.70 -8.94 -1.89
CA SER A 176 21.93 -8.15 -2.08
C SER A 176 21.58 -6.66 -2.05
N PRO A 177 22.53 -5.76 -1.75
CA PRO A 177 22.32 -4.32 -1.82
C PRO A 177 21.73 -3.88 -3.17
N GLU A 178 22.21 -4.46 -4.28
CA GLU A 178 21.74 -4.19 -5.63
C GLU A 178 20.30 -4.68 -5.84
N THR A 179 19.98 -5.90 -5.39
CA THR A 179 18.61 -6.42 -5.46
C THR A 179 17.64 -5.54 -4.67
N ALA A 180 18.01 -5.19 -3.44
CA ALA A 180 17.18 -4.39 -2.54
C ALA A 180 16.96 -2.99 -3.12
N LEU A 181 18.01 -2.32 -3.57
CA LEU A 181 17.92 -1.00 -4.18
C LEU A 181 17.03 -1.04 -5.43
N ARG A 182 17.23 -2.04 -6.31
CA ARG A 182 16.40 -2.22 -7.50
C ARG A 182 14.92 -2.39 -7.14
N LEU A 183 14.61 -3.25 -6.17
CA LEU A 183 13.22 -3.47 -5.74
C LEU A 183 12.60 -2.23 -5.09
N ARG A 184 13.39 -1.45 -4.33
CA ARG A 184 12.95 -0.23 -3.65
C ARG A 184 12.64 0.91 -4.62
N THR A 185 13.45 1.05 -5.66
CA THR A 185 13.44 2.21 -6.57
C THR A 185 12.76 1.96 -7.91
N HIS A 186 12.40 0.72 -8.24
CA HIS A 186 11.70 0.38 -9.48
C HIS A 186 10.36 1.13 -9.60
N ILE A 187 10.19 1.82 -10.72
CA ILE A 187 8.93 2.46 -11.13
C ILE A 187 8.21 1.50 -12.08
N ASN A 188 6.93 1.25 -11.82
CA ASN A 188 6.09 0.47 -12.72
C ASN A 188 5.59 1.39 -13.84
N ASP A 189 5.92 1.07 -15.09
CA ASP A 189 5.45 1.76 -16.30
C ASP A 189 4.08 1.26 -16.77
N GLN A 190 3.60 0.17 -16.17
CA GLN A 190 2.28 -0.42 -16.38
C GLN A 190 1.87 -1.25 -15.17
N LEU A 191 0.56 -1.50 -15.06
CA LEU A 191 0.05 -2.57 -14.21
C LEU A 191 0.55 -3.94 -14.71
N TRP A 192 0.67 -4.92 -13.82
CA TRP A 192 1.12 -6.25 -14.23
C TRP A 192 0.19 -6.88 -15.27
N GLN A 193 0.77 -7.24 -16.41
CA GLN A 193 0.05 -7.89 -17.50
C GLN A 193 -0.26 -9.35 -17.14
N MET A 194 -1.55 -9.70 -17.20
CA MET A 194 -2.00 -11.09 -17.08
C MET A 194 -1.81 -11.75 -18.45
N GLU A 195 -0.64 -12.30 -18.71
CA GLU A 195 -0.34 -12.97 -19.99
C GLU A 195 -1.34 -14.11 -20.21
N THR A 196 -1.98 -14.17 -21.37
CA THR A 196 -2.71 -15.37 -21.77
C THR A 196 -1.67 -16.46 -21.97
N GLY A 197 -1.72 -17.50 -21.12
CA GLY A 197 -0.77 -18.61 -21.23
C GLY A 197 -0.75 -19.11 -22.66
N LYS A 198 0.42 -19.04 -23.32
CA LYS A 198 0.63 -19.84 -24.52
C LYS A 198 0.44 -21.28 -24.10
N SER A 199 -0.66 -21.87 -24.55
CA SER A 199 -0.83 -23.31 -24.60
C SER A 199 0.40 -23.85 -25.33
N HIS A 200 1.30 -24.47 -24.58
CA HIS A 200 2.29 -25.36 -25.17
C HIS A 200 1.52 -26.59 -25.63
N THR A 201 0.95 -26.51 -26.83
CA THR A 201 0.63 -27.70 -27.63
C THR A 201 1.96 -28.32 -28.03
N THR A 202 2.33 -29.35 -27.28
CA THR A 202 3.21 -30.44 -27.73
C THR A 202 2.65 -31.09 -28.98
#